data_AF-A0A5D0N8X3-F1
#
_entry.id   AF-A0A5D0N8X3-F1
#
_cell.length_a   1.000
_cell.length_b   1.000
_cell.length_c   1.000
_cell.angle_alpha   90.00
_cell.angle_beta   90.00
_cell.angle_gamma   90.00
#
_symmetry.space_group_name_H-M   'P 1'
#
loop_
_entity.id
_entity.type
_entity.pdbx_description
1 polymer ?
#
loop_
_entity_poly.entity_id
_entity_poly.type
_entity_poly.pdbx_seq_one_letter_code
_entity_poly.pdbx_strand_id
1 'polypeptide(L)'
;MTAAETRPQPIIRPDSEEETGRLRPLDRRILQAIALVCAVSAILVIQWKDERNNVQKNLKPPEKVTSVREGQIGELVGAQWKVMGRQTARPLTGGDGNDVVELRMTVAVRPGDAASAKSVDSYGLTYRFLDDEGREWSALGIKDGAPRPGVPMRVTVRGTVPRTKADSLDLQVRPPKLERKQGEPLVSLRFEH
;
A
#
# COMPACT_ATOMS: atom_id res chain seq x y z
N MET A 1 25.92 -66.45 -79.71
CA MET A 1 26.21 -65.96 -78.35
C MET A 1 25.51 -64.62 -78.18
N THR A 2 24.70 -64.54 -77.13
CA THR A 2 23.75 -63.49 -76.72
C THR A 2 24.40 -62.29 -76.07
N ALA A 3 23.79 -61.11 -76.21
CA ALA A 3 23.59 -60.03 -75.21
C ALA A 3 23.51 -58.68 -75.93
N ALA A 4 22.71 -57.68 -75.55
CA ALA A 4 21.54 -57.57 -74.71
C ALA A 4 20.97 -56.16 -75.02
N GLU A 5 19.66 -56.07 -75.20
CA GLU A 5 18.92 -54.83 -75.44
C GLU A 5 19.13 -53.85 -74.28
N THR A 6 19.85 -52.75 -74.51
CA THR A 6 20.13 -51.75 -73.46
C THR A 6 19.08 -50.65 -73.54
N ARG A 7 18.01 -50.74 -72.71
CA ARG A 7 17.08 -49.63 -72.48
C ARG A 7 17.68 -48.65 -71.48
N PRO A 8 17.54 -47.33 -71.66
CA PRO A 8 17.99 -46.36 -70.66
C PRO A 8 17.11 -46.47 -69.42
N GLN A 9 17.73 -46.63 -68.25
CA GLN A 9 17.07 -46.59 -66.95
C GLN A 9 16.58 -45.15 -66.66
N PRO A 10 15.43 -44.96 -66.00
CA PRO A 10 15.03 -43.65 -65.53
C PRO A 10 15.98 -43.18 -64.41
N ILE A 11 16.41 -41.93 -64.49
CA ILE A 11 17.19 -41.27 -63.44
C ILE A 11 16.30 -41.16 -62.20
N ILE A 12 16.64 -41.90 -61.14
CA ILE A 12 16.07 -41.71 -59.80
C ILE A 12 16.57 -40.35 -59.32
N ARG A 13 15.68 -39.36 -59.20
CA ARG A 13 15.97 -38.13 -58.46
C ARG A 13 16.05 -38.49 -56.97
N PRO A 14 17.10 -38.11 -56.23
CA PRO A 14 17.05 -38.23 -54.79
C PRO A 14 15.91 -37.34 -54.29
N ASP A 15 14.96 -37.95 -53.59
CA ASP A 15 13.91 -37.23 -52.88
C ASP A 15 14.56 -36.15 -52.04
N SER A 16 14.12 -34.92 -52.27
CA SER A 16 14.48 -33.78 -51.44
C SER A 16 13.73 -33.89 -50.12
N GLU A 17 14.21 -34.76 -49.23
CA GLU A 17 13.80 -34.78 -47.83
C GLU A 17 14.61 -33.74 -47.03
N GLU A 18 14.50 -32.48 -47.44
CA GLU A 18 14.70 -31.33 -46.54
C GLU A 18 13.31 -30.83 -46.09
N GLU A 19 12.48 -31.70 -45.51
CA GLU A 19 11.28 -31.28 -44.78
C GLU A 19 11.61 -31.03 -43.31
N THR A 20 12.55 -30.11 -43.05
CA THR A 20 12.58 -29.43 -41.76
C THR A 20 11.36 -28.52 -41.66
N GLY A 21 10.26 -29.05 -41.11
CA GLY A 21 9.24 -28.33 -40.33
C GLY A 21 8.84 -26.94 -40.85
N ARG A 22 8.45 -26.83 -42.12
CA ARG A 22 7.96 -25.56 -42.68
C ARG A 22 6.56 -25.28 -42.13
N LEU A 23 6.49 -24.53 -41.04
CA LEU A 23 5.24 -24.01 -40.46
C LEU A 23 4.41 -23.33 -41.56
N ARG A 24 3.12 -23.68 -41.65
CA ARG A 24 2.22 -23.07 -42.62
C ARG A 24 2.22 -21.54 -42.44
N PRO A 25 2.04 -20.75 -43.51
CA PRO A 25 2.10 -19.28 -43.43
C PRO A 25 1.14 -18.69 -42.38
N LEU A 26 0.01 -19.36 -42.13
CA LEU A 26 -0.97 -18.99 -41.12
C LEU A 26 -0.48 -19.32 -39.70
N ASP A 27 0.11 -20.50 -39.47
CA ASP A 27 0.65 -20.90 -38.15
C ASP A 27 1.79 -19.96 -37.72
N ARG A 28 2.64 -19.54 -38.67
CA ARG A 28 3.70 -18.56 -38.42
C ARG A 28 3.13 -17.20 -37.99
N ARG A 29 2.03 -16.75 -38.61
CA ARG A 29 1.35 -15.49 -38.24
C ARG A 29 0.69 -15.59 -36.87
N ILE A 30 0.09 -16.74 -36.53
CA ILE A 30 -0.51 -16.98 -35.22
C ILE A 30 0.55 -16.96 -34.13
N LEU A 31 1.66 -17.68 -34.32
CA LEU A 31 2.77 -17.68 -33.36
C LEU A 31 3.38 -16.29 -33.20
N GLN A 32 3.52 -15.53 -34.28
CA GLN A 32 4.02 -14.17 -34.22
C GLN A 32 3.06 -13.23 -33.48
N ALA A 33 1.74 -13.38 -33.68
CA ALA A 33 0.74 -12.60 -32.94
C ALA A 33 0.76 -12.93 -31.44
N ILE A 34 0.84 -14.22 -31.08
CA ILE A 34 0.94 -14.66 -29.68
C ILE A 34 2.22 -14.10 -29.05
N ALA A 35 3.37 -14.23 -29.72
CA ALA A 35 4.63 -13.70 -29.23
C ALA A 35 4.58 -12.19 -29.02
N LEU A 36 3.92 -11.45 -29.91
CA LEU A 36 3.79 -9.99 -29.83
C LEU A 36 2.87 -9.58 -28.69
N VAL A 37 1.75 -10.28 -28.48
CA VAL A 37 0.88 -10.09 -27.32
C VAL A 37 1.63 -10.36 -26.02
N CYS A 38 2.33 -11.49 -25.92
CA CYS A 38 3.13 -11.81 -24.74
C CYS A 38 4.24 -10.77 -24.48
N ALA A 39 4.93 -10.31 -25.52
CA ALA A 39 5.97 -9.29 -25.40
C ALA A 39 5.40 -7.94 -24.93
N VAL A 40 4.29 -7.49 -25.51
CA VAL A 40 3.63 -6.24 -25.11
C VAL A 40 3.10 -6.34 -23.67
N SER A 41 2.48 -7.46 -23.29
CA SER A 41 2.04 -7.70 -21.92
C SER A 41 3.20 -7.71 -20.93
N ALA A 42 4.32 -8.36 -21.28
CA ALA A 42 5.51 -8.38 -20.43
C ALA A 42 6.13 -6.98 -20.25
N ILE A 43 6.24 -6.20 -21.33
CA ILE A 43 6.76 -4.82 -21.28
C ILE A 43 5.86 -3.95 -20.40
N LEU A 44 4.54 -4.05 -20.54
CA LEU A 44 3.58 -3.32 -19.71
C LEU A 44 3.71 -3.70 -18.23
N VAL A 45 3.85 -4.99 -17.90
CA VAL A 45 4.04 -5.44 -16.51
C VAL A 45 5.36 -4.93 -15.93
N ILE A 46 6.45 -4.95 -16.72
CA ILE A 46 7.76 -4.44 -16.29
C ILE A 46 7.68 -2.93 -16.03
N GLN A 47 7.13 -2.16 -16.98
CA GLN A 47 6.96 -0.71 -16.81
C GLN A 47 6.09 -0.39 -15.61
N TRP A 48 4.99 -1.12 -15.40
CA TRP A 48 4.11 -0.88 -14.26
C TRP A 48 4.76 -1.23 -12.92
N LYS A 49 5.59 -2.28 -12.87
CA LYS A 49 6.37 -2.64 -11.68
C LYS A 49 7.47 -1.60 -11.40
N ASP A 50 8.11 -1.09 -12.45
CA ASP A 50 9.14 -0.06 -12.33
C ASP A 50 8.53 1.28 -11.90
N GLU A 51 7.41 1.70 -12.48
CA GLU A 51 6.64 2.88 -12.06
C GLU A 51 6.29 2.78 -10.57
N ARG A 52 5.78 1.63 -10.11
CA ARG A 52 5.48 1.42 -8.68
C ARG A 52 6.72 1.47 -7.79
N ASN A 53 7.83 0.87 -8.21
CA ASN A 53 9.08 0.88 -7.44
C ASN A 53 9.72 2.28 -7.40
N ASN A 54 9.71 2.98 -8.53
CA ASN A 54 10.23 4.33 -8.69
C ASN A 54 9.39 5.32 -7.86
N VAL A 55 8.06 5.20 -7.92
CA VAL A 55 7.13 5.96 -7.06
C VAL A 55 7.37 5.65 -5.58
N GLN A 56 7.51 4.38 -5.19
CA GLN A 56 7.78 4.04 -3.79
C GLN A 56 9.14 4.56 -3.28
N LYS A 57 10.19 4.53 -4.12
CA LYS A 57 11.54 4.93 -3.74
C LYS A 57 11.78 6.44 -3.82
N ASN A 58 11.18 7.14 -4.79
CA ASN A 58 11.41 8.57 -5.03
C ASN A 58 10.28 9.48 -4.52
N LEU A 59 9.06 8.98 -4.30
CA LEU A 59 7.92 9.80 -3.83
C LEU A 59 7.54 9.58 -2.36
N LYS A 60 7.99 8.52 -1.68
CA LYS A 60 7.84 8.41 -0.22
C LYS A 60 9.02 9.11 0.46
N PRO A 61 8.85 10.32 1.00
CA PRO A 61 9.90 10.90 1.83
C PRO A 61 10.12 9.99 3.06
N PRO A 62 11.34 9.95 3.62
CA PRO A 62 11.63 9.17 4.81
C PRO A 62 10.62 9.51 5.92
N GLU A 63 9.93 8.49 6.46
CA GLU A 63 9.03 8.68 7.59
C GLU A 63 9.87 8.81 8.87
N LYS A 64 9.76 9.95 9.56
CA LYS A 64 10.36 10.12 10.89
C LYS A 64 9.29 9.81 11.92
N VAL A 65 9.28 8.57 12.40
CA VAL A 65 8.34 8.12 13.43
C VAL A 65 8.92 8.42 14.80
N THR A 66 8.20 9.19 15.61
CA THR A 66 8.47 9.36 17.03
C THR A 66 7.61 8.36 17.79
N SER A 67 8.22 7.30 18.31
CA SER A 67 7.57 6.35 19.22
C SER A 67 7.39 6.96 20.61
N VAL A 68 6.20 6.78 21.17
CA VAL A 68 5.79 7.26 22.49
C VAL A 68 5.25 6.08 23.26
N ARG A 69 5.88 5.77 24.40
CA ARG A 69 5.42 4.71 25.30
C ARG A 69 4.08 5.05 25.92
N GLU A 70 3.38 4.03 26.41
CA GLU A 70 2.12 4.21 27.12
C GLU A 70 2.24 5.24 28.25
N GLY A 71 1.23 6.12 28.36
CA GLY A 71 1.16 7.16 29.40
C GLY A 71 2.08 8.37 29.21
N GLN A 72 3.01 8.33 28.26
CA GLN A 72 3.92 9.43 27.94
C GLN A 72 3.26 10.49 27.05
N ILE A 73 3.87 11.67 27.04
CA ILE A 73 3.47 12.78 26.18
C ILE A 73 4.39 12.80 24.96
N GLY A 74 3.78 12.78 23.78
CA GLY A 74 4.47 13.01 22.51
C GLY A 74 4.23 14.43 22.00
N GLU A 75 5.07 14.90 21.09
CA GLU A 75 4.90 16.21 20.44
C GLU A 75 4.77 16.04 18.92
N LEU A 76 3.75 16.68 18.35
CA LEU A 76 3.52 16.72 16.91
C LEU A 76 2.82 18.04 16.57
N VAL A 77 3.25 18.70 15.48
CA VAL A 77 2.72 19.99 15.01
C VAL A 77 2.66 21.08 16.09
N GLY A 78 3.66 21.13 16.98
CA GLY A 78 3.73 22.09 18.10
C GLY A 78 2.66 21.87 19.18
N ALA A 79 1.98 20.73 19.16
CA ALA A 79 1.02 20.32 20.17
C ALA A 79 1.54 19.11 20.95
N GLN A 80 1.21 19.05 22.23
CA GLN A 80 1.44 17.90 23.10
C GLN A 80 0.28 16.93 22.97
N TRP A 81 0.58 15.65 22.80
CA TRP A 81 -0.38 14.57 22.59
C TRP A 81 -0.17 13.48 23.64
N LYS A 82 -1.26 12.98 24.22
CA LYS A 82 -1.21 11.89 25.20
C LYS A 82 -2.41 10.97 25.07
N VAL A 83 -2.18 9.67 25.00
CA VAL A 83 -3.26 8.68 25.12
C VAL A 83 -3.75 8.64 26.57
N MET A 84 -5.05 8.80 26.75
CA MET A 84 -5.73 8.84 28.05
C MET A 84 -6.57 7.60 28.32
N GLY A 85 -6.95 6.87 27.28
CA GLY A 85 -7.75 5.66 27.44
C GLY A 85 -7.97 4.91 26.13
N ARG A 86 -8.24 3.62 26.27
CA ARG A 86 -8.53 2.67 25.20
C ARG A 86 -9.82 1.94 25.56
N GLN A 87 -10.72 1.81 24.59
CA GLN A 87 -12.01 1.15 24.78
C GLN A 87 -12.40 0.41 23.50
N THR A 88 -12.92 -0.80 23.64
CA THR A 88 -13.55 -1.55 22.54
C THR A 88 -15.06 -1.44 22.65
N ALA A 89 -15.74 -0.99 21.60
CA ALA A 89 -17.19 -0.98 21.52
C ALA A 89 -17.72 -2.23 20.79
N ARG A 90 -19.01 -2.52 20.95
CA ARG A 90 -19.67 -3.69 20.33
C ARG A 90 -19.55 -3.64 18.79
N PRO A 91 -19.52 -4.79 18.11
CA PRO A 91 -19.44 -4.87 16.66
C PRO A 91 -20.55 -4.03 15.99
N LEU A 92 -20.20 -3.33 14.91
CA LEU A 92 -21.14 -2.47 14.15
C LEU A 92 -22.25 -3.26 13.44
N THR A 93 -22.13 -4.59 13.35
CA THR A 93 -23.15 -5.47 12.76
C THR A 93 -23.46 -6.60 13.75
N GLY A 94 -24.74 -6.71 14.15
CA GLY A 94 -25.24 -7.69 15.12
C GLY A 94 -25.34 -9.12 14.58
N GLY A 95 -24.31 -9.59 13.87
CA GLY A 95 -24.20 -10.97 13.42
C GLY A 95 -22.94 -11.60 13.98
N ASP A 96 -23.06 -12.80 14.54
CA ASP A 96 -21.98 -13.59 15.18
C ASP A 96 -20.83 -14.00 14.23
N GLY A 97 -20.77 -13.47 13.01
CA GLY A 97 -19.82 -13.83 11.97
C GLY A 97 -18.75 -12.78 11.63
N ASN A 98 -18.80 -11.58 12.22
CA ASN A 98 -17.81 -10.52 11.94
C ASN A 98 -16.84 -10.36 13.12
N ASP A 99 -15.62 -10.91 13.00
CA ASP A 99 -14.52 -10.81 13.98
C ASP A 99 -13.87 -9.42 14.03
N VAL A 100 -14.69 -8.37 13.94
CA VAL A 100 -14.24 -6.97 13.97
C VAL A 100 -14.98 -6.20 15.06
N VAL A 101 -14.26 -5.30 15.72
CA VAL A 101 -14.78 -4.41 16.76
C VAL A 101 -14.44 -2.98 16.44
N GLU A 102 -15.20 -2.05 17.00
CA GLU A 102 -14.82 -0.64 16.95
C GLU A 102 -13.86 -0.34 18.12
N LEU A 103 -12.62 -0.03 17.80
CA LEU A 103 -11.64 0.46 18.76
C LEU A 103 -11.76 1.98 18.89
N ARG A 104 -11.86 2.47 20.13
CA ARG A 104 -11.89 3.88 20.49
C ARG A 104 -10.71 4.21 21.39
N MET A 105 -9.89 5.17 20.98
CA MET A 105 -8.81 5.72 21.80
C MET A 105 -9.10 7.18 22.12
N THR A 106 -9.01 7.52 23.40
CA THR A 106 -9.14 8.90 23.87
C THR A 106 -7.76 9.52 23.94
N VAL A 107 -7.55 10.61 23.19
CA VAL A 107 -6.27 11.33 23.13
C VAL A 107 -6.49 12.74 23.65
N ALA A 108 -5.69 13.15 24.63
CA ALA A 108 -5.60 14.55 25.05
C ALA A 108 -4.60 15.28 24.14
N VAL A 109 -5.00 16.43 23.64
CA VAL A 109 -4.18 17.28 22.77
C VAL A 109 -4.11 18.68 23.37
N ARG A 110 -2.91 19.21 23.58
CA ARG A 110 -2.70 20.57 24.06
C ARG A 110 -1.84 21.32 23.04
N PRO A 111 -2.43 22.21 22.23
CA PRO A 111 -1.66 23.12 21.38
C PRO A 111 -0.78 24.05 22.22
N GLY A 112 0.45 24.32 21.80
CA GLY A 112 1.33 25.26 22.49
C GLY A 112 1.00 26.73 22.23
N ASP A 113 0.54 27.04 21.03
CA ASP A 113 0.33 28.40 20.50
C ASP A 113 -0.82 28.47 19.48
N ALA A 114 -1.03 29.64 18.87
CA ALA A 114 -2.08 29.83 17.86
C ALA A 114 -1.82 29.07 16.55
N ALA A 115 -0.55 28.88 16.17
CA ALA A 115 -0.19 28.17 14.95
C ALA A 115 -0.47 26.67 15.09
N SER A 116 0.00 26.06 16.17
CA SER A 116 -0.29 24.67 16.54
C SER A 116 -1.78 24.43 16.76
N ALA A 117 -2.52 25.37 17.37
CA ALA A 117 -3.97 25.25 17.49
C ALA A 117 -4.64 25.19 16.11
N LYS A 118 -4.20 26.03 15.16
CA LYS A 118 -4.66 25.99 13.77
C LYS A 118 -4.26 24.70 13.06
N SER A 119 -3.04 24.19 13.26
CA SER A 119 -2.60 22.92 12.66
C SER A 119 -3.39 21.72 13.22
N VAL A 120 -3.70 21.71 14.52
CA VAL A 120 -4.60 20.72 15.13
C VAL A 120 -6.02 20.86 14.61
N ASP A 121 -6.48 22.08 14.32
CA ASP A 121 -7.81 22.32 13.78
C ASP A 121 -7.91 21.99 12.28
N SER A 122 -6.79 22.09 11.56
CA SER A 122 -6.73 21.94 10.12
C SER A 122 -7.28 20.60 9.62
N TYR A 123 -7.90 20.64 8.45
CA TYR A 123 -8.31 19.45 7.72
C TYR A 123 -7.06 18.76 7.16
N GLY A 124 -6.77 17.54 7.64
CA GLY A 124 -5.70 16.72 7.07
C GLY A 124 -4.92 15.88 8.06
N LEU A 125 -5.09 16.08 9.38
CA LEU A 125 -4.60 15.10 10.35
C LEU A 125 -5.22 13.73 10.07
N THR A 126 -4.37 12.72 9.95
CA THR A 126 -4.80 11.33 9.73
C THR A 126 -4.43 10.47 10.91
N TYR A 127 -5.32 9.55 11.25
CA TYR A 127 -5.17 8.61 12.35
C TYR A 127 -5.17 7.20 11.79
N ARG A 128 -4.24 6.37 12.24
CA ARG A 128 -4.13 4.96 11.84
C ARG A 128 -3.86 4.10 13.05
N PHE A 129 -4.42 2.90 13.05
CA PHE A 129 -4.00 1.84 13.95
C PHE A 129 -2.98 0.95 13.25
N LEU A 130 -1.92 0.55 13.94
CA LEU A 130 -0.88 -0.33 13.40
C LEU A 130 -0.63 -1.50 14.34
N ASP A 131 -0.29 -2.65 13.77
CA ASP A 131 0.29 -3.75 14.55
C ASP A 131 1.82 -3.82 14.40
N ASP A 132 2.41 -4.76 15.11
CA ASP A 132 3.85 -5.06 15.07
C ASP A 132 4.32 -5.56 13.69
N GLU A 133 3.39 -6.10 12.90
CA GLU A 133 3.64 -6.62 11.55
C GLU A 133 3.51 -5.51 10.48
N GLY A 134 3.18 -4.27 10.89
CA GLY A 134 3.04 -3.13 10.00
C GLY A 134 1.74 -3.09 9.19
N ARG A 135 0.73 -3.90 9.54
CA ARG A 135 -0.62 -3.77 8.97
C ARG A 135 -1.27 -2.52 9.53
N GLU A 136 -2.02 -1.82 8.69
CA GLU A 136 -2.62 -0.53 9.02
C GLU A 136 -4.14 -0.54 8.87
N TRP A 137 -4.84 0.06 9.82
CA TRP A 137 -6.27 0.32 9.74
C TRP A 137 -6.54 1.82 9.86
N SER A 138 -7.36 2.35 8.95
CA SER A 138 -7.76 3.75 8.99
C SER A 138 -8.62 4.05 10.22
N ALA A 139 -8.37 5.20 10.86
CA ALA A 139 -9.15 5.68 11.98
C ALA A 139 -9.61 7.14 11.77
N LEU A 140 -10.72 7.49 12.41
CA LEU A 140 -11.33 8.81 12.39
C LEU A 140 -11.12 9.49 13.75
N GLY A 141 -10.54 10.69 13.75
CA GLY A 141 -10.47 11.54 14.94
C GLY A 141 -11.67 12.46 15.04
N ILE A 142 -12.40 12.38 16.15
CA ILE A 142 -13.53 13.26 16.49
C ILE A 142 -13.05 14.22 17.58
N LYS A 143 -13.12 15.51 17.29
CA LYS A 143 -12.70 16.57 18.21
C LYS A 143 -13.87 16.98 19.11
N ASP A 144 -13.61 17.09 20.41
CA ASP A 144 -14.57 17.62 21.38
C ASP A 144 -14.32 19.12 21.58
N GLY A 145 -14.84 19.92 20.65
CA GLY A 145 -14.66 21.38 20.60
C GLY A 145 -13.51 21.85 19.69
N ALA A 146 -13.32 23.16 19.63
CA ALA A 146 -12.28 23.81 18.83
C ALA A 146 -10.94 23.90 19.60
N PRO A 147 -9.79 23.61 18.97
CA PRO A 147 -8.48 23.74 19.61
C PRO A 147 -8.19 25.18 20.03
N ARG A 148 -7.63 25.36 21.23
CA ARG A 148 -7.20 26.67 21.74
C ARG A 148 -5.75 26.60 22.23
N PRO A 149 -4.97 27.68 22.06
CA PRO A 149 -3.60 27.74 22.56
C PRO A 149 -3.52 27.46 24.06
N GLY A 150 -2.63 26.57 24.47
CA GLY A 150 -2.38 26.18 25.87
C GLY A 150 -3.48 25.35 26.54
N VAL A 151 -4.66 25.23 25.93
CA VAL A 151 -5.81 24.53 26.53
C VAL A 151 -5.84 23.09 26.05
N PRO A 152 -5.82 22.09 26.95
CA PRO A 152 -5.99 20.71 26.55
C PRO A 152 -7.43 20.46 26.08
N MET A 153 -7.56 19.72 24.99
CA MET A 153 -8.83 19.23 24.46
C MET A 153 -8.79 17.72 24.27
N ARG A 154 -9.96 17.11 24.09
CA ARG A 154 -10.10 15.68 23.85
C ARG A 154 -10.34 15.41 22.37
N VAL A 155 -9.63 14.43 21.84
CA VAL A 155 -9.87 13.83 20.52
C VAL A 155 -10.15 12.36 20.72
N THR A 156 -11.31 11.90 20.25
CA THR A 156 -11.68 10.49 20.26
C THR A 156 -11.36 9.90 18.89
N VAL A 157 -10.36 9.02 18.85
CA VAL A 157 -9.97 8.31 17.64
C VAL A 157 -10.72 6.98 17.58
N ARG A 158 -11.51 6.74 16.54
CA ARG A 158 -12.27 5.50 16.35
C ARG A 158 -11.94 4.81 15.03
N GLY A 159 -11.93 3.49 15.02
CA GLY A 159 -11.73 2.70 13.79
C GLY A 159 -12.15 1.25 13.98
N THR A 160 -12.42 0.58 12.86
CA THR A 160 -12.83 -0.83 12.85
C THR A 160 -11.60 -1.71 12.69
N VAL A 161 -11.38 -2.62 13.64
CA VAL A 161 -10.18 -3.47 13.71
C VAL A 161 -10.57 -4.92 14.04
N PRO A 162 -9.73 -5.91 13.71
CA PRO A 162 -9.95 -7.29 14.14
C PRO A 162 -10.01 -7.38 15.67
N ARG A 163 -10.99 -8.14 16.20
CA ARG A 163 -11.19 -8.28 17.65
C ARG A 163 -9.95 -8.79 18.36
N THR A 164 -9.28 -9.77 17.77
CA THR A 164 -8.06 -10.40 18.29
C THR A 164 -6.87 -9.44 18.40
N LYS A 165 -6.90 -8.33 17.67
CA LYS A 165 -5.85 -7.30 17.68
C LYS A 165 -6.25 -6.06 18.46
N ALA A 166 -7.51 -5.94 18.91
CA ALA A 166 -8.04 -4.71 19.47
C ALA A 166 -7.29 -4.20 20.70
N ASP A 167 -6.51 -5.04 21.38
CA ASP A 167 -5.68 -4.70 22.55
C ASP A 167 -4.18 -4.68 22.24
N SER A 168 -3.75 -4.73 20.98
CA SER A 168 -2.32 -4.74 20.63
C SER A 168 -1.97 -3.75 19.53
N LEU A 169 -2.90 -2.87 19.18
CA LEU A 169 -2.70 -1.88 18.12
C LEU A 169 -2.18 -0.57 18.67
N ASP A 170 -1.15 -0.07 18.02
CA ASP A 170 -0.58 1.25 18.21
C ASP A 170 -1.40 2.30 17.50
N LEU A 171 -1.42 3.51 18.03
CA LEU A 171 -2.03 4.66 17.36
C LEU A 171 -0.96 5.51 16.70
N GLN A 172 -1.04 5.69 15.38
CA GLN A 172 -0.22 6.67 14.67
C GLN A 172 -1.03 7.89 14.25
N VAL A 173 -0.51 9.06 14.60
CA VAL A 173 -1.01 10.37 14.19
C VAL A 173 -0.05 10.95 13.15
N ARG A 174 -0.57 11.35 11.99
CA ARG A 174 0.23 11.98 10.93
C ARG A 174 -0.31 13.39 10.60
N PRO A 175 0.58 14.37 10.38
CA PRO A 175 0.22 15.75 10.05
C PRO A 175 -0.47 15.85 8.67
N PRO A 176 -1.15 16.99 8.40
CA PRO A 176 -1.75 17.27 7.10
C PRO A 176 -0.73 17.20 5.97
N LYS A 177 -1.10 16.59 4.84
CA LYS A 177 -0.28 16.58 3.62
C LYS A 177 0.04 17.99 3.09
N LEU A 178 -0.78 18.99 3.43
CA LEU A 178 -0.72 20.36 2.91
C LEU A 178 0.37 21.23 3.59
N GLU A 179 0.83 20.89 4.80
CA GLU A 179 1.94 21.62 5.45
C GLU A 179 3.33 21.17 4.96
N ARG A 180 3.39 20.30 3.95
CA ARG A 180 4.64 19.70 3.45
C ARG A 180 5.42 20.67 2.56
N LYS A 181 6.67 20.93 2.93
CA LYS A 181 7.70 21.35 1.97
C LYS A 181 8.29 20.11 1.26
N GLN A 182 8.49 20.19 -0.04
CA GLN A 182 9.02 19.09 -0.84
C GLN A 182 10.41 18.68 -0.32
N GLY A 183 10.59 17.41 0.03
CA GLY A 183 11.86 16.86 0.54
C GLY A 183 11.95 16.68 2.07
N GLU A 184 11.03 17.24 2.86
CA GLU A 184 11.04 17.03 4.32
C GLU A 184 10.44 15.67 4.72
N PRO A 185 11.00 15.02 5.77
CA PRO A 185 10.52 13.74 6.27
C PRO A 185 9.09 13.84 6.80
N LEU A 186 8.29 12.79 6.58
CA LEU A 186 6.95 12.66 7.15
C LEU A 186 7.07 12.41 8.65
N VAL A 187 7.00 13.48 9.45
CA VAL A 187 6.98 13.35 10.91
C VAL A 187 5.66 12.70 11.31
N SER A 188 5.72 11.66 12.11
CA SER A 188 4.52 11.02 12.67
C SER A 188 4.74 10.68 14.13
N LEU A 189 3.66 10.62 14.88
CA LEU A 189 3.68 10.26 16.29
C LEU A 189 3.02 8.90 16.45
N ARG A 190 3.73 7.91 17.00
CA ARG A 190 3.24 6.55 17.23
C ARG A 190 3.15 6.30 18.73
N PHE A 191 1.95 6.04 19.23
CA PHE A 191 1.72 5.60 20.59
C PHE A 191 1.71 4.08 20.62
N GLU A 192 2.70 3.53 21.32
CA GLU A 192 2.85 2.09 21.52
C GLU A 192 1.80 1.63 22.55
N HIS A 193 1.23 0.44 22.32
CA HIS A 193 0.39 -0.24 23.30
C HIS A 193 1.21 -0.78 24.47
#